data_AF-A0A6B3CZF2-F1
#
_entry.id   AF-A0A6B3CZF2-F1
#
_cell.length_a   1.000
_cell.length_b   1.000
_cell.length_c   1.000
_cell.angle_alpha   90.00
_cell.angle_beta   90.00
_cell.angle_gamma   90.00
#
_symmetry.space_group_name_H-M   'P 1'
#
loop_
_entity.id
_entity.type
_entity.pdbx_description
1 polymer ?
#
loop_
_entity_poly.entity_id
_entity_poly.type
_entity_poly.pdbx_seq_one_letter_code
_entity_poly.pdbx_strand_id
1 'polypeptide(L)' 'AEVAAFGDVHFLCVNTPQKHGEYACDMSYVDAALASLAPHLTRPALVVGKSTVPVGSADRLAAYLTEHAPAGHRAELAWN' A
#
# COMPACT_ATOMS: atom_id res chain seq x y z
N ALA A 1 0.21 13.24 -8.96
CA ALA A 1 0.40 14.33 -7.99
C ALA A 1 -0.90 14.74 -7.29
N GLU A 2 -2.00 15.03 -8.00
CA GLU A 2 -3.26 15.48 -7.36
C GLU A 2 -3.93 14.45 -6.44
N VAL A 3 -3.79 13.15 -6.72
CA VAL A 3 -4.53 12.07 -6.02
C VAL A 3 -4.23 12.01 -4.51
N ALA A 4 -2.98 12.25 -4.11
CA ALA A 4 -2.59 12.26 -2.69
C ALA A 4 -2.97 13.57 -1.97
N ALA A 5 -3.17 14.66 -2.71
CA ALA A 5 -3.46 15.96 -2.11
C ALA A 5 -4.91 16.04 -1.59
N PHE A 6 -5.85 15.33 -2.22
CA PHE A 6 -7.29 15.48 -1.96
C PHE A 6 -7.88 14.48 -0.96
N GLY A 7 -7.36 13.24 -0.88
CA GLY A 7 -7.94 12.19 -0.03
C GLY A 7 -7.27 12.06 1.33
N ASP A 8 -8.03 12.00 2.41
CA ASP A 8 -7.55 11.50 3.71
C ASP A 8 -7.43 9.97 3.71
N VAL A 9 -8.10 9.31 2.74
CA VAL A 9 -8.12 7.85 2.59
C VAL A 9 -7.83 7.48 1.14
N HIS A 10 -6.94 6.52 0.93
CA HIS A 10 -6.55 6.00 -0.38
C HIS A 10 -6.75 4.50 -0.46
N PHE A 11 -7.56 4.03 -1.42
CA PHE A 11 -7.79 2.60 -1.62
C PHE A 11 -6.83 2.01 -2.66
N LEU A 12 -6.17 0.92 -2.31
CA LEU A 12 -5.38 0.10 -3.22
C LEU A 12 -6.22 -1.12 -3.65
N CYS A 13 -6.69 -1.07 -4.90
CA CYS A 13 -7.55 -2.07 -5.52
C CYS A 13 -6.87 -2.72 -6.72
N VAL A 14 -5.61 -3.13 -6.56
CA VAL A 14 -4.81 -3.77 -7.61
C VAL A 14 -4.81 -5.29 -7.45
N ASN A 15 -4.55 -6.01 -8.54
CA ASN A 15 -4.55 -7.48 -8.52
C ASN A 15 -3.32 -8.05 -7.80
N THR A 16 -3.50 -9.23 -7.21
CA THR A 16 -2.46 -10.03 -6.56
C THR A 16 -2.51 -11.46 -7.09
N PRO A 17 -2.26 -11.66 -8.40
CA PRO A 17 -2.40 -12.98 -9.02
C PRO A 17 -1.44 -13.98 -8.37
N GLN A 18 -1.81 -15.26 -8.37
CA GLN A 18 -0.91 -16.31 -7.88
C GLN A 18 0.31 -16.43 -8.82
N LYS A 19 1.49 -16.66 -8.25
CA LYS A 19 2.69 -16.99 -9.02
C LYS A 19 2.58 -18.40 -9.61
N HIS A 20 2.98 -18.54 -10.88
CA HIS A 20 2.87 -19.81 -11.58
C HIS A 20 3.74 -20.89 -10.92
N GLY A 21 3.12 -21.99 -10.50
CA GLY A 21 3.82 -23.11 -9.87
C GLY A 21 4.19 -22.92 -8.38
N GLU A 22 3.76 -21.82 -7.75
CA GLU A 22 4.07 -21.51 -6.35
C GLU A 22 2.79 -21.28 -5.53
N TYR A 23 2.85 -21.55 -4.23
CA TYR A 23 1.81 -21.16 -3.26
C TYR A 23 2.04 -19.73 -2.75
N ALA A 24 2.26 -18.79 -3.67
CA ALA A 24 2.56 -17.40 -3.36
C ALA A 24 1.80 -16.44 -4.28
N CYS A 25 1.52 -15.24 -3.79
CA CYS A 25 0.95 -14.15 -4.60
C CYS A 25 2.07 -13.31 -5.22
N ASP A 26 1.83 -12.83 -6.43
CA ASP A 26 2.59 -11.74 -7.03
C ASP A 26 2.15 -10.42 -6.40
N MET A 27 3.08 -9.80 -5.66
CA MET A 27 2.87 -8.53 -4.97
C MET A 27 3.33 -7.32 -5.78
N SER A 28 3.86 -7.52 -6.99
CA SER A 28 4.47 -6.46 -7.80
C SER A 28 3.54 -5.28 -8.06
N TYR A 29 2.25 -5.54 -8.30
CA TYR A 29 1.25 -4.50 -8.49
C TYR A 29 0.98 -3.69 -7.22
N VAL A 30 0.92 -4.35 -6.07
CA VAL A 30 0.73 -3.71 -4.77
C VAL A 30 1.94 -2.85 -4.43
N ASP A 31 3.14 -3.40 -4.60
CA ASP A 31 4.40 -2.70 -4.33
C ASP A 31 4.56 -1.48 -5.25
N ALA A 32 4.26 -1.62 -6.54
CA ALA A 32 4.30 -0.52 -7.49
C ALA A 32 3.27 0.58 -7.16
N ALA A 33 2.04 0.20 -6.78
CA ALA A 33 1.03 1.16 -6.38
C ALA A 33 1.44 1.93 -5.12
N LEU A 34 1.99 1.24 -4.11
CA LEU A 34 2.45 1.87 -2.88
C LEU A 34 3.66 2.78 -3.12
N ALA A 35 4.63 2.33 -3.93
CA ALA A 35 5.79 3.14 -4.32
C ALA A 35 5.39 4.41 -5.08
N SER A 36 4.33 4.35 -5.88
CA SER A 36 3.80 5.51 -6.61
C SER A 36 3.06 6.50 -5.69
N LEU A 37 2.48 6.02 -4.59
CA LEU A 37 1.66 6.82 -3.68
C LEU A 37 2.47 7.43 -2.53
N ALA A 38 3.32 6.63 -1.88
CA ALA A 38 4.00 6.99 -0.62
C ALA A 38 4.74 8.34 -0.66
N PRO A 39 5.54 8.67 -1.71
CA PRO A 39 6.28 9.94 -1.75
C PRO A 39 5.38 11.19 -1.74
N HIS A 40 4.09 11.03 -2.02
CA HIS A 40 3.12 12.11 -2.08
C HIS A 40 2.27 12.25 -0.81
N LEU A 41 2.38 11.31 0.14
CA LEU A 41 1.66 11.36 1.42
C LEU A 41 2.38 12.30 2.39
N THR A 42 2.14 13.60 2.26
CA THR A 42 2.80 14.66 3.07
C THR A 42 2.01 15.05 4.32
N ARG A 43 0.77 14.59 4.44
CA ARG A 43 -0.16 14.83 5.54
C ARG A 43 -0.70 13.50 6.08
N PRO A 44 -1.30 13.48 7.29
CA PRO A 44 -1.94 12.27 7.80
C PRO A 44 -2.92 11.70 6.77
N ALA A 45 -2.84 10.38 6.54
CA ALA A 45 -3.65 9.68 5.57
C ALA A 45 -3.74 8.19 5.92
N LEU A 46 -4.85 7.56 5.56
CA LEU A 46 -5.07 6.13 5.68
C LEU A 46 -5.02 5.46 4.30
N VAL A 47 -4.13 4.49 4.13
CA VAL A 47 -4.08 3.64 2.94
C VAL A 47 -4.80 2.32 3.24
N VAL A 48 -5.75 1.92 2.39
CA VAL A 48 -6.57 0.72 2.57
C VAL A 48 -6.36 -0.25 1.42
N GLY A 49 -5.82 -1.44 1.70
CA GLY A 49 -5.78 -2.54 0.75
C GLY A 49 -7.05 -3.39 0.80
N LYS A 50 -7.61 -3.74 -0.37
CA LYS A 50 -8.84 -4.55 -0.50
C LYS A 50 -8.67 -5.90 -1.18
N SER A 51 -7.50 -6.16 -1.77
CA SER A 51 -7.20 -7.40 -2.48
C SER A 51 -6.62 -8.44 -1.52
N THR A 52 -6.84 -9.72 -1.81
CA THR A 52 -6.28 -10.83 -1.03
C THR A 52 -4.76 -10.81 -1.09
N VAL A 53 -4.10 -10.73 0.06
CA VAL A 53 -2.64 -10.79 0.18
C VAL A 53 -2.22 -11.89 1.15
N PRO A 54 -0.99 -12.42 1.05
CA PRO A 54 -0.47 -13.34 2.05
C PRO A 54 -0.40 -12.71 3.44
N VAL A 55 -0.57 -13.52 4.48
CA VAL A 55 -0.41 -13.10 5.88
C VAL A 55 0.97 -12.46 6.09
N GLY A 56 1.03 -11.39 6.88
CA GLY A 56 2.25 -10.60 7.13
C GLY A 56 2.57 -9.57 6.05
N SER A 57 1.87 -9.58 4.91
CA SER A 57 2.06 -8.55 3.87
C SER A 57 1.68 -7.16 4.37
N ALA A 58 0.61 -7.05 5.17
CA ALA A 58 0.16 -5.77 5.73
C ALA A 58 1.25 -5.12 6.59
N ASP A 59 1.90 -5.86 7.48
CA ASP A 59 2.96 -5.33 8.34
C ASP A 59 4.16 -4.82 7.52
N ARG A 60 4.58 -5.59 6.50
CA ARG A 60 5.65 -5.18 5.57
C ARG A 60 5.28 -3.89 4.84
N LEU A 61 4.05 -3.78 4.35
CA LEU A 61 3.58 -2.62 3.60
C LEU A 61 3.42 -1.39 4.51
N ALA A 62 3.03 -1.57 5.77
CA ALA A 62 2.93 -0.49 6.76
C ALA A 62 4.32 0.08 7.10
N ALA A 63 5.31 -0.80 7.27
CA ALA A 63 6.69 -0.41 7.47
C ALA A 63 7.23 0.37 6.26
N TYR A 64 6.99 -0.13 5.04
CA TYR A 64 7.37 0.55 3.80
C TYR A 64 6.75 1.96 3.73
N LEU A 65 5.44 2.08 4.02
CA LEU A 65 4.72 3.34 3.99
C LEU A 65 5.32 4.34 4.99
N THR A 66 5.63 3.89 6.21
CA THR A 66 6.27 4.71 7.24
C THR A 66 7.64 5.21 6.81
N GLU A 67 8.42 4.38 6.14
CA GLU A 67 9.78 4.71 5.68
C GLU A 67 9.78 5.68 4.49
N HIS A 68 8.81 5.56 3.58
CA HIS A 68 8.83 6.26 2.29
C HIS A 68 7.85 7.45 2.21
N ALA A 69 6.90 7.57 3.13
CA ALA A 69 5.98 8.71 3.19
C ALA A 69 6.59 9.87 4.00
N PRO A 70 6.57 11.11 3.48
CA PRO A 70 6.96 12.28 4.28
C PRO A 70 6.12 12.49 5.54
N ALA A 71 4.89 11.98 5.59
CA ALA A 71 4.04 11.97 6.78
C ALA A 71 4.55 11.02 7.90
N GLY A 72 5.45 10.08 7.56
CA GLY A 72 6.00 9.08 8.48
C GLY A 72 4.91 8.20 9.08
N HIS A 73 4.96 8.01 10.41
CA HIS A 73 3.96 7.25 11.18
C HIS A 73 2.51 7.77 11.09
N ARG A 74 2.29 8.95 10.49
CA ARG A 74 0.95 9.50 10.26
C ARG A 74 0.31 8.99 8.97
N ALA A 75 1.08 8.29 8.13
CA ALA A 75 0.54 7.50 7.03
C ALA A 75 0.28 6.07 7.54
N GLU A 76 -0.99 5.76 7.77
CA GLU A 76 -1.42 4.49 8.33
C GLU A 76 -1.84 3.52 7.23
N LEU A 77 -1.76 2.21 7.51
CA LEU A 77 -2.20 1.16 6.59
C LEU A 77 -3.23 0.26 7.27
N ALA A 78 -4.33 0.01 6.57
CA ALA A 78 -5.30 -1.03 6.90
C ALA A 78 -5.43 -2.02 5.74
N TRP A 79 -5.68 -3.30 6.04
CA TRP A 79 -5.87 -4.32 5.02
C TRP A 79 -7.05 -5.23 5.36
N ASN A 80 -7.92 -5.48 4.37
CA ASN A 80 -9.05 -6.39 4.46
C ASN A 80 -9.28 -7.11 3.13
#